data_AF-K1H9X9-F1
#
_entry.id   AF-K1H9X9-F1
#
_cell.length_a   1.000
_cell.length_b   1.000
_cell.length_c   1.000
_cell.angle_alpha   90.00
_cell.angle_beta   90.00
_cell.angle_gamma   90.00
#
_symmetry.space_group_name_H-M   'P 1'
#
loop_
_entity.id
_entity.type
_entity.pdbx_description
1 polymer ?
#
loop_
_entity_poly.entity_id
_entity_poly.type
_entity_poly.pdbx_seq_one_letter_code
_entity_poly.pdbx_strand_id
1 'polypeptide(L)'
;MIKFTLRLTEDEKKLLDIKADELGKSKNEVLKFLINNKLEDTKKEFDLLNELDKNYKELGFQIKKIGVVLNQINKNFYEDKKIQIEEIQGALDELWQSIKVSKE
;
A
#
# COMPACT_ATOMS: atom_id res chain seq x y z
N MET A 1 -7.87 -32.80 8.13
CA MET A 1 -6.67 -32.83 7.27
C MET A 1 -7.12 -32.61 5.83
N ILE A 2 -6.71 -31.51 5.20
CA ILE A 2 -7.09 -31.23 3.80
C ILE A 2 -6.12 -31.98 2.89
N LYS A 3 -6.64 -32.73 1.92
CA LYS A 3 -5.85 -33.43 0.90
C LYS A 3 -6.00 -32.71 -0.43
N PHE A 4 -4.88 -32.45 -1.08
CA PHE A 4 -4.84 -31.89 -2.42
C PHE A 4 -4.07 -32.83 -3.34
N THR A 5 -4.50 -32.91 -4.58
CA THR A 5 -3.81 -33.68 -5.63
C THR A 5 -3.23 -32.70 -6.63
N LEU A 6 -1.92 -32.77 -6.82
CA LEU A 6 -1.19 -32.01 -7.83
C LEU A 6 -0.81 -32.95 -8.97
N ARG A 7 -1.08 -32.53 -10.20
CA ARG A 7 -0.56 -33.22 -11.39
C ARG A 7 0.70 -32.48 -11.80
N LEU A 8 1.82 -33.20 -11.79
CA LEU A 8 3.13 -32.70 -12.18
C LEU A 8 3.56 -33.43 -13.45
N THR A 9 4.21 -32.70 -14.35
CA THR A 9 5.00 -33.25 -15.45
C THR A 9 6.19 -34.04 -14.91
N GLU A 10 6.81 -34.87 -15.74
CA GLU A 10 7.97 -35.67 -15.33
C GLU A 10 9.17 -34.80 -14.93
N ASP A 11 9.38 -33.66 -15.59
CA ASP A 11 10.45 -32.74 -15.24
C ASP A 11 10.19 -32.05 -13.89
N GLU A 12 8.95 -31.67 -13.60
CA GLU A 12 8.57 -31.13 -12.29
C GLU A 12 8.72 -32.16 -11.17
N LYS A 13 8.44 -33.45 -11.44
CA LYS A 13 8.68 -34.52 -10.47
C LYS A 13 10.17 -34.65 -10.15
N LYS A 14 11.02 -34.70 -11.18
CA LYS A 14 12.49 -34.76 -11.01
C LYS A 14 13.01 -33.56 -10.23
N LEU A 15 12.52 -32.36 -10.53
CA LEU A 15 12.91 -31.15 -9.80
C LEU A 15 12.50 -31.24 -8.33
N LEU A 16 11.30 -31.75 -8.04
CA LEU A 16 10.83 -31.94 -6.67
C LEU A 16 11.64 -33.00 -5.92
N ASP A 17 12.06 -34.07 -6.59
CA ASP A 17 12.99 -35.08 -6.06
C ASP A 17 14.32 -34.43 -5.66
N ILE A 18 14.97 -33.71 -6.58
CA ILE A 18 16.24 -33.03 -6.32
C ILE A 18 16.13 -32.08 -5.12
N LYS A 19 15.07 -31.26 -5.06
CA LYS A 19 14.86 -30.33 -3.95
C LYS A 19 14.57 -31.02 -2.62
N ALA A 20 13.87 -32.16 -2.65
CA ALA A 20 13.62 -32.97 -1.46
C ALA A 20 14.94 -33.50 -0.88
N ASP A 21 15.81 -34.00 -1.76
CA ASP A 21 17.13 -34.51 -1.38
C ASP A 21 18.05 -33.40 -0.85
N GLU A 22 18.13 -32.27 -1.56
CA GLU A 22 18.94 -31.09 -1.16
C GLU A 22 18.55 -30.55 0.22
N LEU A 23 17.25 -30.56 0.54
CA LEU A 23 16.74 -30.05 1.80
C LEU A 23 16.66 -31.12 2.90
N GLY A 24 16.92 -32.40 2.58
CA GLY A 24 16.73 -33.52 3.49
C GLY A 24 15.28 -33.66 3.98
N LYS A 25 14.30 -33.36 3.13
CA LYS A 25 12.86 -33.32 3.47
C LYS A 25 12.05 -34.22 2.57
N SER A 26 10.86 -34.63 3.02
CA SER A 26 9.92 -35.30 2.11
C SER A 26 9.37 -34.33 1.06
N LYS A 27 8.97 -34.85 -0.10
CA LYS A 27 8.29 -34.06 -1.16
C LYS A 27 7.10 -33.25 -0.63
N ASN A 28 6.33 -33.85 0.28
CA ASN A 28 5.17 -33.20 0.88
C ASN A 28 5.56 -32.01 1.77
N GLU A 29 6.68 -32.10 2.49
CA GLU A 29 7.19 -30.98 3.29
C GLU A 29 7.77 -29.88 2.42
N VAL A 30 8.46 -30.22 1.33
CA VAL A 30 8.94 -29.24 0.35
C VAL A 30 7.77 -28.51 -0.30
N LEU A 31 6.73 -29.23 -0.75
CA LEU A 31 5.53 -28.62 -1.33
C LEU A 31 4.82 -27.70 -0.33
N LYS A 32 4.66 -28.13 0.93
CA LYS A 32 4.09 -27.28 1.98
C LYS A 32 4.93 -26.04 2.21
N PHE A 33 6.25 -26.17 2.27
CA PHE A 33 7.16 -25.05 2.45
C PHE A 33 7.06 -24.04 1.30
N LEU A 34 7.07 -24.51 0.05
CA LEU A 34 6.94 -23.65 -1.14
C LEU A 34 5.59 -22.93 -1.17
N ILE A 35 4.50 -23.65 -0.90
CA ILE A 35 3.15 -23.06 -0.84
C ILE A 35 3.07 -22.01 0.26
N ASN A 36 3.55 -22.33 1.47
CA ASN A 36 3.51 -21.40 2.60
C ASN A 36 4.33 -20.13 2.34
N ASN A 37 5.53 -20.25 1.78
CA ASN A 37 6.34 -19.08 1.44
C ASN A 37 5.65 -18.22 0.39
N LYS A 38 5.08 -18.84 -0.65
CA LYS A 38 4.33 -18.08 -1.66
C LYS A 38 3.09 -17.39 -1.09
N LEU A 39 2.37 -18.04 -0.18
CA LEU A 39 1.25 -17.40 0.53
C LEU A 39 1.71 -16.24 1.40
N GLU A 40 2.88 -16.35 2.05
CA GLU A 40 3.46 -15.26 2.84
C GLU A 40 3.88 -14.07 1.97
N ASP A 41 4.53 -14.33 0.82
CA ASP A 41 4.88 -13.31 -0.17
C ASP A 41 3.62 -12.58 -0.66
N THR A 42 2.57 -13.33 -1.05
CA THR A 42 1.30 -12.75 -1.48
C THR A 42 0.64 -11.93 -0.37
N LYS A 43 0.74 -12.37 0.89
CA LYS A 43 0.21 -11.60 2.02
C LYS A 43 0.96 -10.27 2.19
N LYS A 44 2.29 -10.28 2.10
CA LYS A 44 3.13 -9.07 2.15
C LYS A 44 2.78 -8.11 1.02
N GLU A 45 2.61 -8.61 -0.20
CA GLU A 45 2.16 -7.80 -1.34
C GLU A 45 0.79 -7.17 -1.09
N PHE A 46 -0.15 -7.92 -0.53
CA PHE A 46 -1.48 -7.40 -0.21
C PHE A 46 -1.44 -6.33 0.89
N ASP A 47 -0.61 -6.53 1.93
CA ASP A 47 -0.41 -5.55 2.99
C ASP A 47 0.20 -4.24 2.44
N LEU A 48 1.21 -4.34 1.56
CA LEU A 48 1.79 -3.18 0.87
C LEU A 48 0.77 -2.45 -0.01
N LEU A 49 -0.09 -3.17 -0.73
CA LEU A 49 -1.16 -2.57 -1.51
C LEU A 49 -2.17 -1.81 -0.63
N ASN A 50 -2.49 -2.36 0.55
CA ASN A 50 -3.38 -1.69 1.51
C ASN A 50 -2.74 -0.42 2.09
N GLU A 51 -1.44 -0.44 2.37
CA GLU A 51 -0.71 0.77 2.80
C GLU A 51 -0.69 1.84 1.70
N LEU A 52 -0.45 1.44 0.45
CA LEU A 52 -0.50 2.35 -0.69
C LEU A 52 -1.89 2.98 -0.86
N ASP A 53 -2.98 2.20 -0.78
CA ASP A 53 -4.35 2.71 -0.87
C ASP A 53 -4.65 3.74 0.24
N LYS A 54 -4.20 3.49 1.48
CA LYS A 54 -4.32 4.46 2.58
C LYS A 54 -3.58 5.75 2.27
N ASN A 55 -2.33 5.65 1.81
CA ASN A 55 -1.52 6.82 1.45
C ASN A 55 -2.16 7.63 0.32
N TYR A 56 -2.73 6.97 -0.70
CA TYR A 56 -3.46 7.66 -1.78
C TYR A 56 -4.70 8.39 -1.28
N LYS A 57 -5.48 7.79 -0.37
CA LYS A 57 -6.65 8.45 0.24
C LYS A 57 -6.25 9.69 1.04
N GLU A 58 -5.16 9.61 1.78
CA GLU A 58 -4.64 10.73 2.56
C GLU A 58 -4.14 11.87 1.67
N LEU A 59 -3.39 11.56 0.60
CA LEU A 59 -3.00 12.54 -0.42
C LEU A 59 -4.21 13.19 -1.09
N GLY A 60 -5.24 12.40 -1.43
CA GLY A 60 -6.50 12.93 -1.97
C GLY A 60 -7.18 13.92 -1.02
N PHE A 61 -7.18 13.63 0.28
CA PHE A 61 -7.69 14.53 1.31
C PHE A 61 -6.86 15.83 1.40
N GLN A 62 -5.54 15.73 1.35
CA GLN A 62 -4.64 16.90 1.34
C GLN A 62 -4.88 17.78 0.10
N ILE A 63 -4.97 17.19 -1.09
CA ILE A 63 -5.27 17.93 -2.34
C ILE A 63 -6.62 18.65 -2.25
N LYS A 64 -7.65 18.00 -1.68
CA LYS A 64 -8.96 18.62 -1.48
C LYS A 64 -8.88 19.85 -0.58
N LYS A 65 -8.10 19.79 0.51
CA LYS A 65 -7.87 20.95 1.39
C LYS A 65 -7.18 22.10 0.64
N ILE A 66 -6.13 21.82 -0.14
CA ILE A 66 -5.47 22.82 -0.98
C ILE A 66 -6.49 23.50 -1.90
N GLY A 67 -7.35 22.72 -2.56
CA GLY A 67 -8.39 23.24 -3.44
C GLY A 67 -9.37 24.18 -2.72
N VAL A 68 -9.73 23.89 -1.47
CA VAL A 68 -10.58 24.78 -0.65
C VAL A 68 -9.88 26.11 -0.38
N VAL A 69 -8.62 26.09 0.04
CA VAL A 69 -7.84 27.31 0.31
C VAL A 69 -7.71 28.16 -0.96
N LEU A 70 -7.35 27.54 -2.08
CA LEU A 70 -7.24 28.23 -3.37
C LEU A 70 -8.58 28.83 -3.83
N ASN A 71 -9.68 28.12 -3.63
CA ASN A 71 -11.01 28.62 -3.97
C ASN A 71 -11.40 29.83 -3.09
N GLN A 72 -11.02 29.82 -1.81
CA GLN A 72 -11.29 30.92 -0.90
C GLN A 72 -10.46 32.17 -1.25
N ILE A 73 -9.19 31.98 -1.60
CA ILE A 73 -8.33 33.04 -2.15
C ILE A 73 -8.94 33.62 -3.43
N ASN A 74 -9.36 32.77 -4.37
CA ASN A 74 -9.96 33.19 -5.62
C ASN A 74 -11.25 33.99 -5.40
N LYS A 75 -12.19 33.48 -4.59
CA LYS A 75 -13.45 34.20 -4.28
C LYS A 75 -13.16 35.59 -3.72
N ASN A 76 -12.25 35.69 -2.76
CA ASN A 76 -11.92 36.95 -2.13
C ASN A 76 -11.24 37.93 -3.11
N PHE A 77 -10.41 37.43 -4.04
CA PHE A 77 -9.81 38.22 -5.11
C PHE A 77 -10.85 38.77 -6.10
N TYR A 78 -11.81 37.95 -6.53
CA TYR A 78 -12.85 38.38 -7.48
C TYR A 78 -13.94 39.25 -6.85
N GLU A 79 -14.10 39.24 -5.53
CA GLU A 79 -15.09 40.04 -4.79
C GLU A 79 -14.55 41.39 -4.28
N ASP A 80 -13.32 41.79 -4.66
CA ASP A 80 -12.64 43.02 -4.18
C ASP A 80 -12.62 43.18 -2.64
N LYS A 81 -12.71 42.04 -1.93
CA LYS A 81 -12.65 42.03 -0.46
C LYS A 81 -11.20 42.20 -0.02
N LYS A 82 -10.98 43.02 1.02
CA LYS A 82 -9.68 43.09 1.70
C LYS A 82 -9.31 41.69 2.20
N ILE A 83 -8.29 41.10 1.58
CA ILE A 83 -7.71 39.82 2.01
C ILE A 83 -7.03 40.05 3.36
N GLN A 84 -7.48 39.33 4.40
CA GLN A 84 -6.73 39.19 5.63
C GLN A 84 -5.71 38.08 5.40
N ILE A 85 -4.43 38.46 5.34
CA ILE A 85 -3.32 37.53 5.11
C ILE A 85 -3.29 36.45 6.20
N GLU A 86 -3.78 36.77 7.40
CA GLU A 86 -3.91 35.90 8.55
C GLU A 86 -4.81 34.68 8.28
N GLU A 87 -5.91 34.85 7.53
CA GLU A 87 -6.80 33.74 7.17
C GLU A 87 -6.14 32.77 6.18
N ILE A 88 -5.35 33.31 5.24
CA ILE A 88 -4.58 32.50 4.29
C ILE A 88 -3.46 31.76 5.03
N GLN A 89 -2.76 32.43 5.93
CA GLN A 89 -1.71 31.83 6.75
C GLN A 89 -2.27 30.70 7.61
N GLY A 90 -3.40 30.91 8.30
CA GLY A 90 -4.05 29.87 9.11
C GLY A 90 -4.43 28.64 8.28
N ALA A 91 -5.00 28.85 7.10
CA ALA A 91 -5.38 27.75 6.21
C ALA A 91 -4.15 26.98 5.65
N LEU A 92 -3.05 27.68 5.38
CA LEU A 92 -1.77 27.07 4.99
C LEU A 92 -1.09 26.34 6.15
N ASP A 93 -1.17 26.86 7.37
CA ASP A 93 -0.63 26.22 8.57
C ASP A 93 -1.40 24.93 8.90
N GLU A 94 -2.74 24.94 8.82
CA GLU A 94 -3.56 23.74 8.98
C GLU A 94 -3.24 22.67 7.92
N LEU A 95 -2.98 23.10 6.68
CA LEU A 95 -2.52 22.22 5.61
C LEU A 95 -1.15 21.61 5.97
N TRP A 96 -0.21 22.45 6.38
CA TRP A 96 1.16 22.05 6.71
C TRP A 96 1.19 21.08 7.90
N GLN A 97 0.40 21.31 8.94
CA GLN A 97 0.25 20.36 10.05
C GLN A 97 -0.34 19.03 9.59
N SER A 98 -1.33 19.04 8.70
CA SER A 98 -1.91 17.79 8.18
C SER A 98 -0.94 16.97 7.31
N ILE A 99 0.04 17.62 6.69
CA ILE A 99 1.12 16.95 5.95
C ILE A 99 2.21 16.43 6.91
N LYS A 100 2.50 17.17 7.99
CA LYS A 100 3.54 16.81 8.96
C LYS A 100 3.18 15.56 9.77
N VAL A 101 1.93 15.44 10.22
CA VAL A 101 1.43 14.25 10.96
C VAL A 101 1.50 12.99 10.10
N SER A 102 1.50 13.13 8.77
CA SER A 102 1.61 12.02 7.80
C SER A 102 3.04 11.48 7.66
N LYS A 103 4.05 12.17 8.20
CA LYS A 103 5.48 11.81 8.09
C LYS A 103 6.11 11.27 9.40
N GLU A 104 5.40 11.32 10.53
CA GLU A 104 5.82 10.77 11.83
C GLU A 104 5.15 9.42 12.10
#